data_AF-A0A2D7SZF7-F1
#
_entry.id   AF-A0A2D7SZF7-F1
#
_cell.length_a   1.000
_cell.length_b   1.000
_cell.length_c   1.000
_cell.angle_alpha   90.00
_cell.angle_beta   90.00
_cell.angle_gamma   90.00
#
_symmetry.space_group_name_H-M   'P 1'
#
loop_
_entity.id
_entity.type
_entity.pdbx_description
1 polymer ?
#
loop_
_entity_poly.entity_id
_entity_poly.type
_entity_poly.pdbx_seq_one_letter_code
_entity_poly.pdbx_strand_id
1 'polypeptide(L)'
;MFWYSIIQFLYILIVFAFFNLQGIIFVLSVAMISILIFECVNYIEHYGLLRKKLSNGRYERVTDMHSWNSNHILGRIVLYELTRHSDHHRISVTKYQNLKSIDKSPQLAFGYPTSILLSLIPVLWFKIMNPRVPKQMFQTETNYN
;
A
#
# COMPACT_ATOMS: atom_id res chain seq x y z
N MET A 1 -10.04 3.09 21.62
CA MET A 1 -8.82 2.29 21.83
C MET A 1 -9.00 1.27 22.95
N PHE A 2 -9.39 1.67 24.17
CA PHE A 2 -9.65 0.75 25.30
C PHE A 2 -10.53 -0.47 24.96
N TRP A 3 -11.70 -0.26 24.35
CA TRP A 3 -12.61 -1.36 23.98
C TRP A 3 -12.02 -2.34 22.97
N TYR A 4 -11.19 -1.88 22.03
CA TYR A 4 -10.52 -2.76 21.08
C TYR A 4 -9.51 -3.67 21.78
N SER A 5 -8.79 -3.15 22.78
CA SER A 5 -7.88 -3.96 23.59
C SER A 5 -8.61 -5.04 24.39
N ILE A 6 -9.77 -4.71 24.97
CA ILE A 6 -10.62 -5.71 25.65
C ILE A 6 -11.05 -6.80 24.67
N ILE A 7 -11.59 -6.42 23.51
CA ILE A 7 -12.07 -7.39 22.50
C ILE A 7 -10.93 -8.28 22.01
N GLN A 8 -9.76 -7.71 21.74
CA GLN A 8 -8.58 -8.46 21.30
C GLN A 8 -8.08 -9.43 22.37
N PHE A 9 -8.06 -9.00 23.64
CA PHE A 9 -7.70 -9.87 24.76
C PHE A 9 -8.70 -11.02 24.91
N LEU A 10 -10.00 -10.75 24.88
CA LEU A 10 -11.05 -11.76 24.93
C LEU A 10 -10.95 -12.74 23.74
N TYR A 11 -10.67 -12.24 22.54
CA TYR A 11 -10.45 -13.09 21.37
C TYR A 11 -9.28 -14.07 21.56
N ILE A 12 -8.14 -13.60 22.07
CA ILE A 12 -6.99 -14.46 22.37
C ILE A 12 -7.32 -15.48 23.47
N LEU A 13 -8.06 -15.08 24.52
CA LEU A 13 -8.53 -16.00 25.56
C LEU A 13 -9.45 -17.08 25.02
N ILE A 14 -10.40 -16.72 24.15
CA ILE A 14 -11.29 -17.68 23.48
C ILE A 14 -10.46 -18.65 22.65
N VAL A 15 -9.53 -18.16 21.82
CA VAL A 15 -8.66 -19.03 21.01
C VAL A 15 -7.85 -19.98 21.90
N PHE A 16 -7.30 -19.48 23.01
CA PHE A 16 -6.57 -20.32 23.97
C PHE A 16 -7.46 -21.39 24.60
N ALA A 17 -8.68 -21.04 25.01
CA ALA A 17 -9.59 -21.97 25.65
C ALA A 17 -9.98 -23.17 24.75
N PHE A 18 -10.12 -22.95 23.43
CA PHE A 18 -10.50 -24.00 22.48
C PHE A 18 -9.31 -24.72 21.83
N PHE A 19 -8.19 -24.02 21.63
CA PHE A 19 -7.07 -24.50 20.81
C PHE A 19 -5.71 -24.48 21.52
N ASN A 20 -5.69 -24.15 22.81
CA ASN A 20 -4.50 -24.04 23.65
C ASN A 20 -3.43 -23.14 23.03
N LEU A 21 -2.16 -23.40 23.36
CA LEU A 21 -1.01 -22.64 22.86
C LEU A 21 -0.84 -22.73 21.34
N GLN A 22 -1.23 -23.85 20.72
CA GLN A 22 -1.15 -24.03 19.26
C GLN A 22 -2.04 -23.03 18.53
N GLY A 23 -3.25 -22.78 19.03
CA GLY A 23 -4.15 -21.76 18.48
C GLY A 23 -3.58 -20.35 18.59
N ILE A 24 -2.97 -20.01 19.73
CA ILE A 24 -2.30 -18.71 19.91
C ILE A 24 -1.19 -18.54 18.87
N ILE A 25 -0.29 -19.52 18.73
CA ILE A 25 0.82 -19.46 17.78
C ILE A 25 0.29 -19.26 16.35
N PHE A 26 -0.76 -20.00 15.99
CA PHE A 26 -1.38 -19.88 14.67
C PHE A 26 -1.94 -18.47 14.41
N VAL A 27 -2.74 -17.94 15.33
CA VAL A 27 -3.35 -16.59 15.19
C VAL A 27 -2.29 -15.50 15.15
N LEU A 28 -1.26 -15.57 16.01
CA LEU A 28 -0.15 -14.61 15.97
C LEU A 28 0.63 -14.69 14.66
N SER A 29 0.80 -15.89 14.10
CA SER A 29 1.45 -16.07 12.79
C SER A 29 0.63 -15.44 11.67
N VAL A 30 -0.69 -15.67 11.66
CA VAL A 30 -1.61 -15.05 10.69
C VAL A 30 -1.63 -13.53 10.85
N ALA A 31 -1.63 -13.02 12.08
CA ALA A 31 -1.57 -11.58 12.34
C ALA A 31 -0.28 -10.96 11.81
N MET A 32 0.87 -11.59 12.06
CA MET A 32 2.16 -11.15 11.52
C MET A 32 2.16 -11.13 9.98
N ILE A 33 1.69 -12.20 9.34
CA ILE A 33 1.59 -12.26 7.87
C ILE A 33 0.65 -11.16 7.35
N SER A 34 -0.48 -10.93 8.00
CA SER A 34 -1.44 -9.89 7.63
C SER A 34 -0.83 -8.49 7.72
N ILE A 35 -0.08 -8.21 8.79
CA ILE A 35 0.67 -6.95 8.96
C ILE A 35 1.72 -6.82 7.85
N LEU A 36 2.51 -7.86 7.60
CA LEU A 36 3.54 -7.81 6.55
C LEU A 36 2.96 -7.55 5.16
N ILE A 37 1.84 -8.21 4.80
CA ILE A 37 1.15 -7.97 3.54
C ILE A 37 0.62 -6.54 3.47
N PHE A 38 -0.01 -6.05 4.55
CA PHE A 38 -0.53 -4.69 4.63
C PHE A 38 0.58 -3.64 4.45
N GLU A 39 1.68 -3.80 5.16
CA GLU A 39 2.84 -2.91 5.04
C GLU A 39 3.48 -2.97 3.65
N CYS A 40 3.58 -4.16 3.04
CA CYS A 40 4.05 -4.28 1.67
C CYS A 40 3.14 -3.52 0.70
N VAL A 41 1.82 -3.66 0.84
CA VAL A 41 0.84 -2.94 0.01
C VAL A 41 1.00 -1.42 0.15
N ASN A 42 1.03 -0.91 1.38
CA ASN A 42 1.24 0.53 1.62
C ASN A 42 2.57 1.02 1.03
N TYR A 43 3.62 0.22 1.19
CA TYR A 43 4.94 0.55 0.67
C TYR A 43 4.95 0.62 -0.86
N ILE A 44 4.45 -0.41 -1.56
CA ILE A 44 4.47 -0.44 -3.03
C ILE A 44 3.55 0.64 -3.62
N GLU A 45 2.46 0.99 -2.95
CA GLU A 45 1.51 2.01 -3.39
C GLU A 45 2.11 3.41 -3.44
N HIS A 46 3.09 3.68 -2.59
CA HIS A 46 3.67 5.01 -2.43
C HIS A 46 5.17 5.07 -2.75
N TYR A 47 5.75 3.97 -3.22
CA TYR A 47 7.18 3.84 -3.42
C TYR A 47 7.77 4.94 -4.30
N GLY A 48 8.67 5.76 -3.74
CA GLY A 48 9.44 6.77 -4.47
C GLY A 48 8.63 7.94 -5.03
N LEU A 49 7.32 8.03 -4.75
CA LEU A 49 6.47 9.11 -5.23
C LEU A 49 6.46 10.27 -4.24
N LEU A 50 6.80 11.46 -4.72
CA LEU A 50 6.94 12.66 -3.89
C LEU A 50 5.97 13.75 -4.34
N ARG A 51 5.58 14.58 -3.37
CA ARG A 51 4.79 15.80 -3.61
C ARG A 51 5.73 16.99 -3.76
N LYS A 52 5.43 17.86 -4.71
CA LYS A 52 6.16 19.12 -4.88
C LYS A 52 5.84 20.08 -3.73
N LYS A 53 6.87 20.73 -3.19
CA LYS A 53 6.72 21.85 -2.26
C LYS A 53 6.57 23.13 -3.07
N LEU A 54 5.48 23.86 -2.81
CA LEU A 54 5.12 25.09 -3.49
C LEU A 54 5.91 26.28 -2.92
N SER A 55 5.91 27.40 -3.65
CA SER A 55 6.60 28.65 -3.23
C SER A 55 6.10 29.19 -1.89
N ASN A 56 4.86 28.90 -1.51
CA ASN A 56 4.28 29.26 -0.21
C ASN A 56 4.70 28.32 0.95
N GLY A 57 5.63 27.39 0.71
CA GLY A 57 6.13 26.42 1.69
C GLY A 57 5.21 25.22 1.95
N ARG A 58 4.00 25.18 1.38
CA ARG A 58 3.08 24.04 1.49
C ARG A 58 3.34 23.04 0.38
N TYR A 59 3.08 21.77 0.64
CA TYR A 59 3.08 20.74 -0.40
C TYR A 59 1.83 20.82 -1.27
N GLU A 60 1.97 20.48 -2.55
CA GLU A 60 0.84 20.37 -3.47
C GLU A 60 -0.21 19.37 -2.98
N ARG A 61 -1.45 19.50 -3.46
CA ARG A 61 -2.53 18.60 -3.07
C ARG A 61 -2.22 17.17 -3.56
N VAL A 62 -2.65 16.17 -2.79
CA VAL A 62 -2.61 14.77 -3.22
C VAL A 62 -3.47 14.58 -4.46
N THR A 63 -2.98 13.79 -5.40
CA THR A 63 -3.58 13.52 -6.71
C THR A 63 -3.32 12.06 -7.06
N ASP A 64 -3.90 11.62 -8.17
CA ASP A 64 -3.66 10.31 -8.77
C ASP A 64 -2.18 10.04 -9.11
N MET A 65 -1.34 11.07 -9.25
CA MET A 65 0.10 10.91 -9.49
C MET A 65 0.89 10.47 -8.25
N HIS A 66 0.30 10.55 -7.06
CA HIS A 66 0.98 10.28 -5.79
C HIS A 66 0.76 8.86 -5.26
N SER A 67 0.31 7.95 -6.13
CA SER A 67 0.19 6.53 -5.86
C SER A 67 0.35 5.70 -7.13
N TRP A 68 0.83 4.48 -6.98
CA TRP A 68 0.92 3.51 -8.07
C TRP A 68 -0.43 2.84 -8.33
N ASN A 69 -0.78 2.66 -9.61
CA ASN A 69 -1.99 1.98 -10.08
C ASN A 69 -1.65 0.63 -10.73
N SER A 70 -2.65 -0.26 -10.77
CA SER A 70 -2.58 -1.53 -11.50
C SER A 70 -3.98 -1.98 -11.90
N ASN A 71 -4.14 -2.45 -13.14
CA ASN A 71 -5.42 -2.97 -13.65
C ASN A 71 -5.42 -4.51 -13.86
N HIS A 72 -4.44 -5.23 -13.33
CA HIS A 72 -4.36 -6.69 -13.45
C HIS A 72 -5.52 -7.38 -12.70
N ILE A 73 -6.23 -8.28 -13.40
CA ILE A 73 -7.46 -8.93 -12.93
C ILE A 73 -7.25 -9.65 -11.59
N LEU A 74 -6.18 -10.45 -11.47
CA LEU A 74 -5.92 -11.22 -10.25
C LEU A 74 -5.77 -10.30 -9.02
N GLY A 75 -5.01 -9.22 -9.16
CA GLY A 75 -4.82 -8.25 -8.09
C GLY A 75 -6.14 -7.56 -7.69
N ARG A 76 -6.96 -7.19 -8.68
CA ARG A 76 -8.28 -6.58 -8.45
C ARG A 76 -9.22 -7.49 -7.67
N ILE A 77 -9.24 -8.78 -7.99
CA ILE A 77 -10.10 -9.76 -7.30
C ILE A 77 -9.58 -9.99 -5.88
N VAL A 78 -8.29 -10.29 -5.72
CA VAL A 78 -7.70 -10.65 -4.43
C VAL A 78 -7.72 -9.47 -3.44
N LEU A 79 -7.54 -8.25 -3.93
CA LEU A 79 -7.45 -7.04 -3.10
C LEU A 79 -8.69 -6.15 -3.20
N TYR A 80 -9.83 -6.68 -3.65
CA TYR A 80 -11.10 -5.93 -3.71
C TYR A 80 -10.99 -4.55 -4.37
N GLU A 81 -10.48 -4.51 -5.61
CA GLU A 81 -10.26 -3.29 -6.42
C GLU A 81 -9.28 -2.27 -5.82
N LEU A 82 -8.62 -2.56 -4.70
CA LEU A 82 -7.59 -1.70 -4.08
C LEU A 82 -6.49 -1.30 -5.06
N THR A 83 -6.24 -2.13 -6.08
CA THR A 83 -5.22 -1.85 -7.09
C THR A 83 -5.47 -0.59 -7.92
N ARG A 84 -6.66 0.01 -7.80
CA ARG A 84 -7.06 1.29 -8.40
C ARG A 84 -6.87 2.47 -7.43
N HIS A 85 -5.86 2.38 -6.57
CA HIS A 85 -5.56 3.34 -5.51
C HIS A 85 -5.38 4.78 -5.99
N SER A 86 -4.86 4.99 -7.20
CA SER A 86 -4.74 6.33 -7.79
C SER A 86 -6.09 7.06 -7.89
N ASP A 87 -7.19 6.35 -8.16
CA ASP A 87 -8.51 6.96 -8.19
C ASP A 87 -9.06 7.26 -6.79
N HIS A 88 -8.71 6.43 -5.81
CA HIS A 88 -8.98 6.72 -4.40
C HIS A 88 -8.24 7.98 -3.94
N HIS A 89 -6.98 8.17 -4.33
CA HIS A 89 -6.24 9.40 -4.01
C HIS A 89 -6.76 10.65 -4.71
N ARG A 90 -7.39 10.49 -5.88
CA ARG A 90 -8.10 11.56 -6.59
C ARG A 90 -9.41 11.93 -5.90
N ILE A 91 -10.21 10.92 -5.51
CA ILE A 91 -11.50 11.06 -4.82
C ILE A 91 -11.65 9.96 -3.76
N SER A 92 -11.27 10.28 -2.52
CA SER A 92 -11.20 9.29 -1.43
C SER A 92 -12.56 8.75 -0.97
N VAL A 93 -13.65 9.47 -1.27
CA VAL A 93 -15.02 9.05 -0.94
C VAL A 93 -15.60 8.04 -1.94
N THR A 94 -14.87 7.72 -3.01
CA THR A 94 -15.30 6.73 -4.00
C THR A 94 -15.35 5.34 -3.38
N LYS A 95 -16.52 4.69 -3.46
CA LYS A 95 -16.67 3.30 -3.00
C LYS A 95 -15.81 2.37 -3.85
N TYR A 96 -15.23 1.34 -3.23
CA TYR A 96 -14.22 0.47 -3.87
C TYR A 96 -14.69 -0.12 -5.22
N GLN A 97 -15.95 -0.55 -5.32
CA GLN A 97 -16.52 -1.13 -6.56
C GLN A 97 -16.62 -0.13 -7.73
N ASN A 98 -16.56 1.16 -7.44
CA ASN A 98 -16.66 2.24 -8.42
C ASN A 98 -15.30 2.84 -8.78
N LEU A 99 -14.22 2.40 -8.13
CA LEU A 99 -12.88 2.87 -8.45
C LEU A 99 -12.56 2.57 -9.90
N LYS A 100 -11.97 3.54 -10.59
CA LYS A 100 -11.54 3.42 -11.99
C LYS A 100 -10.03 3.29 -12.06
N SER A 101 -9.54 2.59 -13.08
CA SER A 101 -8.11 2.62 -13.36
C SER A 101 -7.76 3.95 -14.02
N ILE A 102 -6.64 4.55 -13.62
CA ILE A 102 -6.18 5.83 -14.15
C ILE A 102 -4.87 5.58 -14.91
N ASP A 103 -4.92 5.56 -16.25
CA ASP A 103 -3.75 5.19 -17.06
C ASP A 103 -2.62 6.22 -17.00
N LYS A 104 -2.95 7.48 -16.69
CA LYS A 104 -1.95 8.56 -16.56
C LYS A 104 -1.16 8.52 -15.26
N SER A 105 -1.62 7.78 -14.25
CA SER A 105 -0.88 7.65 -12.99
C SER A 105 0.29 6.66 -13.14
N PRO A 106 1.30 6.70 -12.24
CA PRO A 106 2.36 5.71 -12.21
C PRO A 106 1.79 4.28 -12.16
N GLN A 107 2.29 3.37 -13.00
CA GLN A 107 1.79 1.98 -13.09
C GLN A 107 2.78 0.98 -12.50
N LEU A 108 2.31 0.07 -11.65
CA LEU A 108 3.13 -1.06 -11.19
C LEU A 108 3.52 -1.94 -12.37
N ALA A 109 4.76 -2.43 -12.36
CA ALA A 109 5.32 -3.20 -13.47
C ALA A 109 4.58 -4.53 -13.74
N PHE A 110 4.14 -5.21 -12.68
CA PHE A 110 3.59 -6.56 -12.74
C PHE A 110 2.31 -6.73 -11.90
N GLY A 111 1.73 -5.62 -11.44
CA GLY A 111 0.61 -5.61 -10.50
C GLY A 111 0.98 -5.97 -9.07
N TYR A 112 -0.02 -6.01 -8.20
CA TYR A 112 0.17 -6.09 -6.75
C TYR A 112 0.77 -7.40 -6.26
N PRO A 113 0.25 -8.60 -6.61
CA PRO A 113 0.78 -9.85 -6.05
C PRO A 113 2.28 -10.02 -6.30
N THR A 114 2.73 -9.73 -7.51
CA THR A 114 4.16 -9.77 -7.86
C THR A 114 4.95 -8.67 -7.18
N SER A 115 4.40 -7.46 -7.08
CA SER A 115 5.08 -6.33 -6.42
C SER A 115 5.29 -6.57 -4.93
N ILE A 116 4.31 -7.18 -4.23
CA ILE A 116 4.44 -7.58 -2.82
C ILE A 116 5.61 -8.56 -2.64
N LEU A 117 5.72 -9.57 -3.50
CA LEU A 117 6.81 -10.53 -3.41
C LEU A 117 8.17 -9.89 -3.75
N LEU A 118 8.20 -9.03 -4.78
CA LEU A 118 9.42 -8.34 -5.18
C LEU A 118 9.89 -7.33 -4.11
N SER A 119 8.98 -6.63 -3.42
CA SER A 119 9.35 -5.66 -2.37
C SER A 119 10.07 -6.29 -1.19
N LEU A 120 9.92 -7.61 -0.98
CA LEU A 120 10.67 -8.38 0.03
C LEU A 120 12.11 -8.70 -0.41
N ILE A 121 12.48 -8.43 -1.67
CA ILE A 121 13.82 -8.66 -2.22
C ILE A 121 14.37 -7.31 -2.73
N PRO A 122 14.99 -6.49 -1.87
CA PRO A 122 15.32 -5.09 -2.17
C PRO A 122 16.13 -4.88 -3.46
N VAL A 123 17.09 -5.77 -3.73
CA VAL A 123 17.94 -5.68 -4.93
C VAL A 123 17.11 -5.76 -6.21
N LEU A 124 16.13 -6.67 -6.27
CA LEU A 124 15.26 -6.82 -7.43
C LEU A 124 14.25 -5.68 -7.49
N TRP A 125 13.65 -5.32 -6.34
CA TRP A 125 12.69 -4.24 -6.24
C TRP A 125 13.26 -2.92 -6.76
N PHE A 126 14.42 -2.49 -6.27
CA PHE A 126 15.04 -1.22 -6.65
C PHE A 126 15.48 -1.21 -8.12
N LYS A 127 16.00 -2.35 -8.62
CA LYS A 127 16.36 -2.48 -10.04
C LYS A 127 15.16 -2.28 -10.96
N ILE A 128 13.97 -2.72 -10.55
CA ILE A 128 12.74 -2.61 -11.32
C ILE A 128 12.08 -1.24 -11.12
N MET A 129 11.94 -0.76 -9.89
CA MET A 129 11.09 0.38 -9.58
C MET A 129 11.80 1.73 -9.68
N ASN A 130 13.10 1.83 -9.36
CA ASN A 130 13.81 3.13 -9.41
C ASN A 130 13.74 3.79 -10.80
N PRO A 131 13.96 3.06 -11.92
CA PRO A 131 13.86 3.64 -13.25
C PRO A 131 12.44 4.09 -13.64
N ARG A 132 11.41 3.62 -12.93
CA ARG A 132 9.99 3.90 -13.21
C ARG A 132 9.47 5.13 -12.47
N VAL A 133 10.13 5.54 -11.39
CA VAL A 133 9.75 6.75 -10.65
C VAL A 133 9.88 7.96 -11.58
N PRO A 134 8.85 8.82 -11.69
CA PRO A 134 8.89 9.98 -12.56
C PRO A 134 10.06 10.91 -12.24
N LYS A 135 10.87 11.27 -13.25
CA LYS A 135 12.11 12.05 -13.05
C LYS A 135 11.89 13.39 -12.32
N GLN A 136 10.74 14.01 -12.54
CA GLN A 136 10.35 15.28 -11.95
C GLN A 136 10.19 15.21 -10.42
N MET A 137 9.98 14.02 -9.87
CA MET A 137 9.89 13.79 -8.42
C MET A 137 11.26 13.74 -7.75
N PHE A 138 12.34 13.51 -8.49
CA PHE A 138 13.71 13.61 -7.95
C PHE A 138 14.22 15.06 -7.89
N GLN A 139 13.72 15.94 -8.76
CA GLN A 139 14.23 17.31 -8.94
C GLN A 139 13.71 18.31 -7.90
N THR A 140 12.78 17.90 -7.03
CA THR A 140 12.22 18.76 -5.98
C THR A 140 13.18 19.10 -4.85
N GLU A 141 14.33 18.41 -4.74
CA GLU A 141 15.34 18.70 -3.71
C GLU A 141 16.42 19.69 -4.19
N THR A 142 16.62 19.85 -5.50
CA THR A 142 17.78 20.60 -6.04
C THR A 142 17.56 22.09 -6.30
N ASN A 143 16.34 22.60 -6.10
CA ASN A 143 16.00 24.02 -6.39
C ASN A 143 15.93 24.90 -5.14
N TYR A 144 16.64 24.53 -4.06
CA TYR A 144 16.77 25.31 -2.82
C TYR A 144 18.13 26.00 -2.67
N ASN A 145 18.77 26.38 -3.78
CA ASN A 145 19.95 27.27 -3.77
C ASN A 145 19.55 28.69 -4.12
#